data_AF-E1KPI6-F1
#
_entry.id   AF-E1KPI6-F1
#
_cell.length_a   1.000
_cell.length_b   1.000
_cell.length_c   1.000
_cell.angle_alpha   90.00
_cell.angle_beta   90.00
_cell.angle_gamma   90.00
#
_symmetry.space_group_name_H-M   'P 1'
#
loop_
_entity.id
_entity.type
_entity.pdbx_description
1 polymer ?
#
loop_
_entity_poly.entity_id
_entity_poly.type
_entity_poly.pdbx_seq_one_letter_code
_entity_poly.pdbx_strand_id
1 'polypeptide(L)'
;MLKPLLAGTFTHTYSFYEKGTETEHKAIEKEINFNCVDLSAWVQPVQTRKGSGGIVGIGSHASKHHNEYYIRINDGANENDKYLALHEDRKQTYEIKYDGNTYAGDLTEGTDLLFIKGNTHTRHAPKVKNRTIDKITIRQKDKGRDEIVIEFYNIYLTIKDEINQS
;
A
#
# COMPACT_ATOMS: atom_id res chain seq x y z
N MET A 1 0.44 8.60 27.42
CA MET A 1 -0.61 9.25 26.59
C MET A 1 -0.55 8.60 25.22
N LEU A 2 -1.43 7.62 24.96
CA LEU A 2 -1.41 6.83 23.72
C LEU A 2 -2.18 7.57 22.63
N LYS A 3 -1.50 7.96 21.56
CA LYS A 3 -2.13 8.38 20.30
C LYS A 3 -1.87 7.29 19.27
N PRO A 4 -2.90 6.63 18.71
CA PRO A 4 -2.69 5.81 17.54
C PRO A 4 -2.49 6.72 16.32
N LEU A 5 -1.32 6.62 15.69
CA LEU A 5 -1.02 7.16 14.37
C LEU A 5 -1.06 5.96 13.40
N LEU A 6 -2.15 5.85 12.63
CA LEU A 6 -2.44 4.97 11.47
C LEU A 6 -1.55 3.72 11.22
N ALA A 7 -2.16 2.52 11.13
CA ALA A 7 -2.32 1.69 9.91
C ALA A 7 -2.75 0.22 10.20
N GLY A 8 -4.06 -0.08 10.06
CA GLY A 8 -4.59 -1.46 9.99
C GLY A 8 -5.75 -1.69 10.97
N THR A 9 -6.98 -1.70 10.47
CA THR A 9 -8.14 -2.13 11.25
C THR A 9 -8.31 -3.64 11.09
N PHE A 10 -8.30 -4.38 12.20
CA PHE A 10 -8.80 -5.75 12.25
C PHE A 10 -10.15 -5.76 12.95
N THR A 11 -11.17 -6.24 12.25
CA THR A 11 -12.43 -6.63 12.87
C THR A 11 -12.38 -8.13 13.08
N HIS A 12 -12.35 -8.58 14.35
CA HIS A 12 -12.40 -10.00 14.67
C HIS A 12 -13.39 -10.24 15.81
N THR A 13 -14.21 -11.28 15.65
CA THR A 13 -15.20 -11.69 16.63
C THR A 13 -14.57 -12.69 17.59
N TYR A 14 -14.48 -12.35 18.88
CA TYR A 14 -14.02 -13.28 19.92
C TYR A 14 -15.14 -13.60 20.90
N SER A 15 -15.19 -14.85 21.35
CA SER A 15 -15.97 -15.28 22.52
C SER A 15 -15.01 -15.50 23.69
N PHE A 16 -15.38 -15.03 24.87
CA PHE A 16 -14.60 -15.23 26.10
C PHE A 16 -15.37 -16.14 27.04
N TYR A 17 -14.63 -17.03 27.72
CA TYR A 17 -15.11 -17.78 28.86
C TYR A 17 -14.50 -17.19 30.12
N GLU A 18 -15.32 -16.88 31.12
CA GLU A 18 -14.80 -16.54 32.45
C GLU A 18 -14.24 -17.81 33.09
N LYS A 19 -12.99 -17.76 33.55
CA LYS A 19 -12.34 -18.90 34.20
C LYS A 19 -12.96 -19.11 35.58
N GLY A 20 -13.93 -20.01 35.68
CA GLY A 20 -14.59 -20.39 36.94
C GLY A 20 -16.08 -20.65 36.82
N THR A 21 -16.69 -20.35 35.67
CA THR A 21 -18.11 -20.56 35.38
C THR A 21 -18.25 -21.19 33.99
N GLU A 22 -18.98 -22.30 33.86
CA GLU A 22 -19.31 -22.93 32.56
C GLU A 22 -20.33 -22.09 31.76
N THR A 23 -20.55 -20.83 32.14
CA THR A 23 -21.58 -19.96 31.57
C THR A 23 -20.99 -19.17 30.42
N GLU A 24 -21.40 -19.52 29.20
CA GLU A 24 -21.01 -18.82 27.97
C GLU A 24 -21.62 -17.41 27.97
N HIS A 25 -20.78 -16.38 27.94
CA HIS A 25 -21.23 -15.00 27.75
C HIS A 25 -21.23 -14.64 26.26
N LYS A 26 -22.27 -13.90 25.83
CA LYS A 26 -22.44 -13.42 24.44
C LYS A 26 -21.14 -12.83 23.90
N ALA A 27 -20.77 -13.25 22.68
CA ALA A 27 -19.69 -12.67 21.90
C ALA A 27 -19.79 -11.15 21.93
N ILE A 28 -18.75 -10.50 22.47
CA ILE A 28 -18.63 -9.04 22.41
C ILE A 28 -17.78 -8.77 21.18
N GLU A 29 -18.39 -8.17 20.17
CA GLU A 29 -17.65 -7.63 19.03
C GLU A 29 -16.81 -6.45 19.53
N LYS A 30 -15.49 -6.61 19.53
CA LYS A 30 -14.55 -5.55 19.86
C LYS A 30 -13.61 -5.36 18.69
N GLU A 31 -13.54 -4.12 18.21
CA GLU A 31 -12.50 -3.70 17.28
C GLU A 31 -11.19 -3.52 18.05
N ILE A 32 -10.17 -4.29 17.69
CA ILE A 32 -8.81 -4.10 18.19
C ILE A 32 -7.95 -3.66 17.00
N ASN A 33 -7.41 -2.45 17.08
CA ASN A 33 -6.53 -1.91 16.05
C ASN A 33 -5.08 -2.19 16.43
N PHE A 34 -4.42 -3.08 15.70
CA PHE A 34 -2.98 -3.29 15.77
C PHE A 34 -2.41 -3.28 14.34
N ASN A 35 -1.31 -2.55 14.15
CA ASN A 35 -0.61 -2.52 12.87
C ASN A 35 0.16 -3.84 12.73
N CYS A 36 -0.37 -4.79 11.95
CA CYS A 36 0.28 -6.08 11.66
C CYS A 36 1.31 -6.00 10.54
N VAL A 37 1.29 -4.92 9.75
CA VAL A 37 2.06 -4.77 8.51
C VAL A 37 2.55 -3.33 8.40
N ASP A 38 3.68 -3.16 7.74
CA ASP A 38 4.24 -1.86 7.37
C ASP A 38 3.86 -1.53 5.93
N LEU A 39 3.17 -0.41 5.72
CA LEU A 39 2.69 0.06 4.41
C LEU A 39 3.41 1.34 4.02
N SER A 40 4.13 1.28 2.90
CA SER A 40 4.75 2.43 2.25
C SER A 40 4.09 2.71 0.90
N ALA A 41 3.86 3.99 0.59
CA ALA A 41 3.33 4.43 -0.69
C ALA A 41 4.09 5.67 -1.20
N TRP A 42 4.48 5.66 -2.47
CA TRP A 42 5.25 6.76 -3.06
C TRP A 42 5.02 6.94 -4.55
N VAL A 43 5.39 8.13 -5.04
CA VAL A 43 5.50 8.47 -6.45
C VAL A 43 6.96 8.62 -6.82
N GLN A 44 7.35 7.96 -7.90
CA GLN A 44 8.67 8.05 -8.50
C GLN A 44 8.57 8.79 -9.85
N PRO A 45 9.15 10.00 -9.96
CA PRO A 45 9.35 10.64 -11.25
C PRO A 45 10.37 9.84 -12.07
N VAL A 46 10.00 9.46 -13.29
CA VAL A 46 10.83 8.64 -14.18
C VAL A 46 11.12 9.39 -15.47
N GLN A 47 12.40 9.50 -15.82
CA GLN A 47 12.84 10.03 -17.10
C GLN A 47 13.08 8.89 -18.10
N THR A 48 12.20 8.75 -19.09
CA THR A 48 12.31 7.70 -20.13
C THR A 48 13.21 8.07 -21.29
N ARG A 49 13.49 9.37 -21.49
CA ARG A 49 14.43 9.84 -22.52
C ARG A 49 15.23 11.03 -22.01
N LYS A 50 16.57 10.93 -22.13
CA LYS A 50 17.45 12.08 -21.96
C LYS A 50 17.36 12.99 -23.19
N GLY A 51 17.10 14.27 -22.97
CA GLY A 51 17.14 15.24 -24.05
C GLY A 51 18.58 15.47 -24.51
N SER A 52 18.79 15.64 -25.80
CA SER A 52 20.09 16.03 -26.35
C SER A 52 20.10 17.55 -26.53
N GLY A 53 21.07 18.23 -25.93
CA GLY A 53 21.32 19.65 -26.14
C GLY A 53 21.91 19.90 -27.52
N GLY A 54 21.06 19.92 -28.54
CA GLY A 54 21.43 20.38 -29.88
C GLY A 54 21.47 21.91 -29.93
N ILE A 55 22.37 22.45 -30.76
CA ILE A 55 22.43 23.88 -31.10
C ILE A 55 21.08 24.30 -31.70
N VAL A 56 20.58 25.47 -31.31
CA VAL A 56 19.31 26.06 -31.78
C VAL A 56 19.23 25.96 -33.31
N GLY A 57 18.33 25.12 -33.81
CA GLY A 57 18.09 24.93 -35.25
C GLY A 57 18.17 23.48 -35.76
N ILE A 58 18.84 22.55 -35.06
CA ILE A 58 18.92 21.14 -35.48
C ILE A 58 18.44 20.23 -34.34
N GLY A 59 17.15 19.85 -34.40
CA GLY A 59 16.57 18.73 -33.66
C GLY A 59 16.78 18.72 -32.15
N SER A 60 16.24 19.69 -31.40
CA SER A 60 16.17 19.56 -29.94
C SER A 60 15.24 18.40 -29.58
N HIS A 61 15.80 17.27 -29.15
CA HIS A 61 14.99 16.20 -28.57
C HIS A 61 14.67 16.56 -27.13
N ALA A 62 13.42 16.94 -26.86
CA ALA A 62 12.98 17.14 -25.49
C ALA A 62 13.07 15.84 -24.69
N SER A 63 13.46 15.94 -23.42
CA SER A 63 13.38 14.83 -22.49
C SER A 63 11.92 14.35 -22.34
N LYS A 64 11.75 13.07 -22.03
CA LYS A 64 10.43 12.46 -21.78
C LYS A 64 10.38 11.93 -20.37
N HIS A 65 9.28 12.17 -19.68
CA HIS A 65 9.10 11.86 -18.26
C HIS A 65 7.68 11.39 -17.95
N HIS A 66 7.51 10.63 -16.89
CA HIS A 66 6.20 10.28 -16.33
C HIS A 66 6.33 10.01 -14.83
N ASN A 67 5.21 9.86 -14.13
CA ASN A 67 5.19 9.43 -12.73
C ASN A 67 4.80 7.96 -12.65
N GLU A 68 5.51 7.19 -11.84
CA GLU A 68 5.15 5.82 -11.47
C GLU A 68 4.74 5.79 -10.01
N TYR A 69 3.60 5.15 -9.70
CA TYR A 69 3.02 5.13 -8.37
C TYR A 69 3.14 3.71 -7.81
N TYR A 70 3.69 3.63 -6.60
CA TYR A 70 4.05 2.37 -5.97
C TYR A 70 3.46 2.26 -4.58
N ILE A 71 3.19 1.02 -4.20
CA ILE A 71 3.06 0.62 -2.81
C ILE A 71 4.07 -0.50 -2.50
N ARG A 72 4.47 -0.60 -1.25
CA ARG A 72 5.15 -1.77 -0.67
C ARG A 72 4.49 -2.08 0.64
N ILE A 73 4.22 -3.36 0.86
CA ILE A 73 3.68 -3.86 2.13
C ILE A 73 4.65 -4.91 2.64
N ASN A 74 5.17 -4.69 3.84
CA ASN A 74 6.00 -5.65 4.57
C ASN A 74 5.21 -6.22 5.74
N ASP A 75 5.63 -7.38 6.23
CA ASP A 75 5.17 -7.85 7.53
C ASP A 75 5.59 -6.88 8.67
N GLY A 76 5.01 -7.10 9.85
CA GLY A 76 5.35 -6.34 11.05
C GLY A 76 6.84 -6.44 11.41
N ALA A 77 7.33 -5.45 12.14
CA ALA A 77 8.76 -5.37 12.49
C ALA A 77 9.24 -6.46 13.46
N ASN A 78 8.34 -7.23 14.08
CA ASN A 78 8.70 -8.33 14.96
C ASN A 78 9.05 -9.59 14.15
N GLU A 79 10.09 -10.32 14.55
CA GLU A 79 10.51 -11.58 13.92
C GLU A 79 9.40 -12.65 13.85
N ASN A 80 8.39 -12.52 14.71
CA ASN A 80 7.23 -13.41 14.79
C ASN A 80 5.99 -12.87 14.06
N ASP A 81 6.01 -11.64 13.55
CA ASP A 81 4.89 -11.04 12.81
C ASP A 81 4.90 -11.54 11.36
N LYS A 82 4.68 -12.85 11.15
CA LYS A 82 4.67 -13.49 9.83
C LYS A 82 3.27 -13.54 9.22
N TYR A 83 2.58 -12.41 9.28
CA TYR A 83 1.17 -12.35 8.91
C TYR A 83 0.98 -12.49 7.40
N LEU A 84 1.84 -11.87 6.60
CA LEU A 84 1.83 -11.86 5.14
C LEU A 84 2.73 -12.93 4.53
N ALA A 85 3.62 -13.55 5.31
CA ALA A 85 4.54 -14.58 4.86
C ALA A 85 3.91 -15.60 3.88
N LEU A 86 4.56 -15.77 2.73
CA LEU A 86 4.10 -16.65 1.66
C LEU A 86 4.17 -18.11 2.10
N HIS A 87 3.12 -18.88 1.83
CA HIS A 87 3.12 -20.34 1.94
C HIS A 87 2.19 -20.95 0.88
N GLU A 88 2.39 -22.23 0.55
CA GLU A 88 1.81 -22.87 -0.65
C GLU A 88 0.29 -22.76 -0.77
N ASP A 89 -0.43 -22.68 0.35
CA ASP A 89 -1.89 -22.65 0.41
C ASP A 89 -2.49 -21.24 0.58
N ARG A 90 -1.66 -20.19 0.51
CA ARG A 90 -2.08 -18.79 0.72
C ARG A 90 -2.14 -18.02 -0.59
N LYS A 91 -3.27 -17.34 -0.81
CA LYS A 91 -3.44 -16.33 -1.86
C LYS A 91 -3.65 -14.96 -1.25
N GLN A 92 -2.94 -13.96 -1.76
CA GLN A 92 -3.07 -12.57 -1.33
C GLN A 92 -3.28 -11.64 -2.53
N THR A 93 -4.21 -10.71 -2.37
CA THR A 93 -4.49 -9.68 -3.38
C THR A 93 -4.63 -8.32 -2.72
N TYR A 94 -4.50 -7.27 -3.53
CA TYR A 94 -4.74 -5.90 -3.11
C TYR A 94 -5.79 -5.22 -4.00
N GLU A 95 -6.47 -4.23 -3.43
CA GLU A 95 -7.31 -3.24 -4.13
C GLU A 95 -6.96 -1.84 -3.62
N ILE A 96 -6.63 -0.91 -4.52
CA ILE A 96 -6.28 0.48 -4.22
C ILE A 96 -7.34 1.38 -4.84
N LYS A 97 -7.94 2.25 -4.04
CA LYS A 97 -8.81 3.34 -4.49
C LYS A 97 -8.04 4.65 -4.46
N TYR A 98 -7.85 5.26 -5.62
CA TYR A 98 -7.09 6.50 -5.77
C TYR A 98 -7.62 7.32 -6.95
N ASP A 99 -7.85 8.61 -6.72
CA ASP A 99 -8.29 9.58 -7.74
C ASP A 99 -9.55 9.12 -8.50
N GLY A 100 -10.49 8.54 -7.76
CA GLY A 100 -11.75 8.00 -8.30
C GLY A 100 -11.63 6.67 -9.06
N ASN A 101 -10.43 6.08 -9.14
CA ASN A 101 -10.16 4.83 -9.84
C ASN A 101 -9.84 3.70 -8.86
N THR A 102 -10.06 2.45 -9.31
CA THR A 102 -9.73 1.24 -8.57
C THR A 102 -8.64 0.45 -9.30
N TYR A 103 -7.59 0.07 -8.59
CA TYR A 103 -6.47 -0.73 -9.09
C TYR A 103 -6.34 -1.99 -8.26
N ALA A 104 -6.17 -3.15 -8.89
CA ALA A 104 -6.10 -4.43 -8.18
C ALA A 104 -5.02 -5.34 -8.78
N GLY A 105 -4.51 -6.25 -7.95
CA GLY A 105 -3.51 -7.22 -8.37
C GLY A 105 -3.18 -8.22 -7.28
N ASP A 106 -2.24 -9.12 -7.58
CA ASP A 106 -1.69 -10.04 -6.59
C ASP A 106 -0.69 -9.31 -5.69
N LEU A 107 -0.70 -9.66 -4.41
CA LEU A 107 0.22 -9.13 -3.41
C LEU A 107 1.34 -10.15 -3.17
N THR A 108 2.58 -9.68 -3.24
CA THR A 108 3.75 -10.39 -2.72
C THR A 108 4.42 -9.47 -1.71
N GLU A 109 4.58 -9.97 -0.49
CA GLU A 109 5.24 -9.26 0.60
C GLU A 109 6.60 -8.70 0.16
N GLY A 110 6.93 -7.49 0.62
CA GLY A 110 8.22 -6.83 0.39
C GLY A 110 8.46 -6.35 -1.05
N THR A 111 7.54 -6.61 -1.97
CA THR A 111 7.70 -6.25 -3.39
C THR A 111 7.15 -4.86 -3.67
N ASP A 112 7.84 -4.11 -4.53
CA ASP A 112 7.35 -2.84 -5.08
C ASP A 112 6.26 -3.11 -6.11
N LEU A 113 5.02 -2.77 -5.75
CA LEU A 113 3.86 -2.95 -6.62
C LEU A 113 3.54 -1.65 -7.33
N LEU A 114 3.81 -1.63 -8.64
CA LEU A 114 3.40 -0.54 -9.53
C LEU A 114 1.89 -0.64 -9.79
N PHE A 115 1.11 0.32 -9.30
CA PHE A 115 -0.34 0.35 -9.52
C PHE A 115 -0.77 1.39 -10.58
N ILE A 116 0.04 2.43 -10.82
CA ILE A 116 -0.17 3.38 -11.92
C ILE A 116 1.15 3.67 -12.63
N LYS A 117 1.14 3.49 -13.94
CA LYS A 117 2.12 4.09 -14.85
C LYS A 117 1.51 5.32 -15.52
N GLY A 118 1.98 6.51 -15.14
CA GLY A 118 1.47 7.77 -15.65
C GLY A 118 1.79 8.00 -17.14
N ASN A 119 1.06 8.93 -17.74
CA ASN A 119 1.30 9.35 -19.12
C ASN A 119 2.67 10.02 -19.28
N THR A 120 3.26 9.87 -20.46
CA THR A 120 4.54 10.49 -20.79
C THR A 120 4.36 11.96 -21.21
N HIS A 121 5.10 12.84 -20.56
CA HIS A 121 5.18 14.27 -20.82
C HIS A 121 6.57 14.67 -21.31
N THR A 122 6.65 15.78 -22.03
CA THR A 122 7.92 16.37 -22.47
C THR A 122 8.49 17.30 -21.40
N ARG A 123 9.82 17.41 -21.34
CA ARG A 123 10.62 18.28 -20.46
C ARG A 123 10.66 17.90 -18.98
N HIS A 124 9.50 17.69 -18.34
CA HIS A 124 9.40 17.36 -16.91
C HIS A 124 8.27 16.38 -16.62
N ALA A 125 8.38 15.66 -15.50
CA ALA A 125 7.28 14.87 -14.97
C ALA A 125 6.13 15.77 -14.52
N PRO A 126 4.86 15.36 -14.69
CA PRO A 126 3.72 16.16 -14.29
C PRO A 126 3.66 16.31 -12.76
N LYS A 127 3.14 17.45 -12.28
CA LYS A 127 2.94 17.66 -10.84
C LYS A 127 1.86 16.69 -10.32
N VAL A 128 2.17 15.99 -9.23
CA VAL A 128 1.21 15.15 -8.49
C VAL A 128 0.23 16.06 -7.75
N LYS A 129 -1.05 16.03 -8.13
CA LYS A 129 -2.10 16.89 -7.56
C LYS A 129 -2.75 16.27 -6.32
N ASN A 130 -3.18 15.02 -6.43
CA ASN A 130 -3.68 14.24 -5.30
C ASN A 130 -2.52 13.44 -4.71
N ARG A 131 -2.24 13.60 -3.42
CA ARG A 131 -1.18 12.86 -2.71
C ARG A 131 -1.76 11.92 -1.66
N THR A 132 -3.05 11.60 -1.74
CA THR A 132 -3.71 10.73 -0.79
C THR A 132 -4.39 9.59 -1.53
N ILE A 133 -4.04 8.36 -1.18
CA ILE A 133 -4.79 7.16 -1.54
C ILE A 133 -5.98 7.06 -0.59
N ASP A 134 -7.18 6.94 -1.17
CA ASP A 134 -8.43 6.92 -0.42
C ASP A 134 -8.53 5.66 0.44
N LYS A 135 -8.24 4.50 -0.18
CA LYS A 135 -8.30 3.20 0.48
C LYS A 135 -7.33 2.20 -0.13
N ILE A 136 -6.71 1.37 0.71
CA ILE A 136 -6.06 0.11 0.28
C ILE A 136 -6.73 -1.04 1.03
N THR A 137 -7.12 -2.07 0.30
CA THR A 137 -7.69 -3.32 0.83
C THR A 137 -6.72 -4.45 0.52
N ILE A 138 -6.32 -5.22 1.52
CA ILE A 138 -5.60 -6.47 1.36
C ILE A 138 -6.56 -7.59 1.66
N ARG A 139 -6.61 -8.60 0.79
CA ARG A 139 -7.39 -9.82 1.01
C ARG A 139 -6.43 -11.00 1.08
N GLN A 140 -6.60 -11.82 2.11
CA GLN A 140 -5.82 -13.02 2.31
C GLN A 140 -6.76 -14.21 2.45
N LYS A 141 -6.58 -15.20 1.58
CA LYS A 141 -7.32 -16.45 1.63
C LYS A 141 -6.34 -17.61 1.81
N ASP A 142 -6.41 -18.23 2.97
CA ASP A 142 -5.74 -19.49 3.26
C ASP A 142 -6.72 -20.65 2.97
N LYS A 143 -6.23 -21.77 2.45
CA LYS A 143 -7.06 -22.96 2.17
C LYS A 143 -7.77 -23.45 3.43
N GLY A 144 -9.10 -23.58 3.34
CA GLY A 144 -9.93 -24.08 4.44
C GLY A 144 -10.14 -23.10 5.60
N ARG A 145 -9.70 -21.84 5.47
CA ARG A 145 -9.95 -20.77 6.45
C ARG A 145 -10.80 -19.65 5.83
N ASP A 146 -11.45 -18.86 6.66
CA ASP A 146 -12.17 -17.67 6.21
C ASP A 146 -11.21 -16.64 5.59
N GLU A 147 -11.73 -15.83 4.68
CA GLU A 147 -10.94 -14.73 4.11
C GLU A 147 -10.70 -13.67 5.18
N ILE A 148 -9.46 -13.20 5.30
CA ILE A 148 -9.14 -12.06 6.14
C ILE A 148 -8.97 -10.83 5.26
N VAL A 149 -9.55 -9.72 5.69
CA VAL A 149 -9.52 -8.43 5.00
C VAL A 149 -8.85 -7.40 5.89
N ILE A 150 -7.89 -6.66 5.35
CA ILE A 150 -7.24 -5.54 6.02
C ILE A 150 -7.48 -4.29 5.20
N GLU A 151 -7.98 -3.23 5.84
CA GLU A 151 -8.25 -1.96 5.18
C GLU A 151 -7.41 -0.82 5.78
N PHE A 152 -6.85 -0.02 4.89
CA PHE A 152 -6.11 1.21 5.19
C PHE A 152 -6.81 2.35 4.49
N TYR A 153 -6.83 3.53 5.12
CA TYR A 153 -7.48 4.72 4.58
C TYR A 153 -6.55 5.92 4.66
N ASN A 154 -6.75 6.88 3.76
CA ASN A 154 -6.06 8.17 3.77
C ASN A 154 -4.53 8.04 3.78
N ILE A 155 -3.98 7.16 2.94
CA ILE A 155 -2.54 6.87 2.91
C ILE A 155 -1.84 7.93 2.08
N TYR A 156 -0.85 8.59 2.67
CA TYR A 156 -0.11 9.65 2.01
C TYR A 156 0.94 9.10 1.04
N LEU A 157 0.99 9.66 -0.17
CA LEU A 157 1.99 9.42 -1.18
C LEU A 157 3.19 10.35 -0.98
N THR A 158 4.33 9.78 -0.61
CA THR A 158 5.60 10.51 -0.62
C THR A 158 6.13 10.66 -2.05
N ILE A 159 6.91 11.71 -2.35
CA ILE A 159 7.57 11.85 -3.66
C ILE A 159 9.04 11.51 -3.47
N LYS A 160 9.57 10.52 -4.20
CA LYS A 160 10.94 10.03 -4.01
C LYS A 160 12.02 11.10 -4.18
N ASP A 161 11.83 12.06 -5.08
CA ASP A 161 12.77 13.17 -5.28
C ASP A 161 12.87 14.10 -4.05
N GLU A 162 11.86 14.08 -3.16
CA GLU A 162 11.85 14.83 -1.89
C GLU A 162 12.59 14.07 -0.76
N ILE A 163 12.90 12.78 -0.93
CA ILE A 163 13.55 11.92 0.09
C ILE A 163 15.10 12.08 0.06
N ASN A 164 15.67 12.36 -1.11
CA ASN A 164 17.13 12.50 -1.26
C ASN A 164 17.67 13.90 -0.88
N GLN A 165 16.86 14.73 -0.23
CA GLN A 165 17.22 16.10 0.20
C GLN A 165 17.29 16.25 1.74
N SER A 166 17.11 15.18 2.50
CA SER A 166 17.19 15.16 3.97
C SER A 166 18.41 14.41 4.48
#